data_AF-A0AAV4JBD5-F1
#
_entry.id   AF-A0AAV4JBD5-F1
#
_cell.length_a   1.000
_cell.length_b   1.000
_cell.length_c   1.000
_cell.angle_alpha   90.00
_cell.angle_beta   90.00
_cell.angle_gamma   90.00
#
_symmetry.space_group_name_H-M   'P 1'
#
loop_
_entity.id
_entity.type
_entity.pdbx_description
1 polymer ?
#
loop_
_entity_poly.entity_id
_entity_poly.type
_entity_poly.pdbx_seq_one_letter_code
_entity_poly.pdbx_strand_id
1 'polypeptide(L)'
;MAAGQLKKMEKIWKGQDKQTKMKIVRACIFPTAIYGCEGWTLTTADEKKINAFEMKCYRRMLRIPWIAKRRNTEILKELKVDQDWLLNNIKARKPSYFGHLKRHDSLEKHILEARLEGKRRKGRPTRRWTEDIKEWLQISPTEAGREAQKREVFRRRKNKKNKKKKNKNKNKKNKKNKKNKEEEEEEKKKKKKKNNNNNNNNNNNNNNNKNKNKKSKNKHKKKNKKKKDKKKNKKKKKKKKKKKKKKKKKKKKKKKKRKKKKKKKESKKNKNKKKNKKKNKKKKENKKKNKKKNKKKKKNKKETMRYNGLYHSARTKRFANQTAASCVHK
;
A
#
# COMPACT_ATOMS: atom_id res chain seq x y z
N MET A 1 -8.51 18.35 -18.28
CA MET A 1 -7.68 19.41 -17.63
C MET A 1 -6.17 19.14 -17.75
N ALA A 2 -5.47 18.55 -16.77
CA ALA A 2 -3.99 18.55 -16.72
C ALA A 2 -3.25 17.96 -17.95
N ALA A 3 -3.80 16.92 -18.60
CA ALA A 3 -3.23 16.38 -19.84
C ALA A 3 -3.35 17.35 -21.04
N GLY A 4 -4.32 18.27 -21.01
CA GLY A 4 -4.50 19.35 -21.99
C GLY A 4 -3.51 20.48 -21.78
N GLN A 5 -3.27 20.92 -20.53
CA GLN A 5 -2.21 21.88 -20.21
C GLN A 5 -0.83 21.38 -20.69
N LEU A 6 -0.53 20.10 -20.48
CA LEU A 6 0.71 19.48 -20.98
C LEU A 6 0.86 19.55 -22.52
N LYS A 7 -0.26 19.53 -23.28
CA LYS A 7 -0.27 19.79 -24.72
C LYS A 7 -0.04 21.27 -25.03
N LYS A 8 -0.79 22.19 -24.39
CA LYS A 8 -0.67 23.65 -24.61
C LYS A 8 0.76 24.17 -24.42
N MET A 9 1.53 23.60 -23.48
CA MET A 9 2.92 23.96 -23.19
C MET A 9 3.97 23.44 -24.20
N GLU A 10 3.58 22.99 -25.40
CA GLU A 10 4.50 22.37 -26.37
C GLU A 10 5.66 23.28 -26.81
N LYS A 11 5.41 24.58 -27.04
CA LYS A 11 6.45 25.56 -27.38
C LYS A 11 7.54 25.62 -26.27
N ILE A 12 7.13 25.63 -25.00
CA ILE A 12 8.02 25.66 -23.82
C ILE A 12 8.92 24.41 -23.75
N TRP A 13 8.43 23.25 -24.20
CA TRP A 13 9.23 22.02 -24.19
C TRP A 13 10.38 22.01 -25.22
N LYS A 14 10.42 22.96 -26.16
CA LYS A 14 11.53 23.09 -27.14
C LYS A 14 12.81 23.60 -26.44
N GLY A 15 12.88 24.89 -26.08
CA GLY A 15 14.15 25.54 -25.68
C GLY A 15 14.62 25.41 -24.21
N GLN A 16 13.73 25.19 -23.25
CA GLN A 16 14.09 25.33 -21.81
C GLN A 16 15.02 24.22 -21.26
N ASP A 17 15.82 24.51 -20.22
CA ASP A 17 16.62 23.47 -19.53
C ASP A 17 15.73 22.42 -18.81
N LYS A 18 16.25 21.21 -18.65
CA LYS A 18 15.61 20.07 -17.96
C LYS A 18 15.20 20.42 -16.52
N GLN A 19 15.95 21.27 -15.81
CA GLN A 19 15.59 21.70 -14.45
C GLN A 19 14.42 22.68 -14.47
N THR A 20 14.45 23.70 -15.33
CA THR A 20 13.34 24.67 -15.48
C THR A 20 12.07 23.97 -15.94
N LYS A 21 12.16 23.09 -16.94
CA LYS A 21 11.06 22.22 -17.39
C LYS A 21 10.46 21.39 -16.23
N MET A 22 11.31 20.84 -15.35
CA MET A 22 10.87 20.11 -14.15
C MET A 22 10.20 21.01 -13.11
N LYS A 23 10.64 22.27 -12.93
CA LYS A 23 9.95 23.26 -12.07
C LYS A 23 8.54 23.52 -12.61
N ILE A 24 8.38 23.80 -13.91
CA ILE A 24 7.09 24.06 -14.56
C ILE A 24 6.11 22.88 -14.40
N VAL A 25 6.57 21.64 -14.65
CA VAL A 25 5.73 20.44 -14.45
C VAL A 25 5.26 20.30 -13.00
N ARG A 26 6.11 20.63 -12.02
CA ARG A 26 5.77 20.58 -10.58
C ARG A 26 4.89 21.72 -10.10
N ALA A 27 4.97 22.90 -10.72
CA ALA A 27 4.23 24.10 -10.34
C ALA A 27 2.85 24.16 -11.00
N CYS A 28 2.74 23.84 -12.29
CA CYS A 28 1.50 24.02 -13.04
C CYS A 28 0.75 22.69 -13.23
N ILE A 29 1.41 21.68 -13.81
CA ILE A 29 0.73 20.46 -14.27
C ILE A 29 0.40 19.51 -13.12
N PHE A 30 1.33 19.29 -12.19
CA PHE A 30 1.11 18.37 -11.07
C PHE A 30 0.05 18.85 -10.08
N PRO A 31 -0.04 20.14 -9.70
CA PRO A 31 -1.14 20.63 -8.86
C PRO A 31 -2.51 20.47 -9.52
N THR A 32 -2.66 20.83 -10.80
CA THR A 32 -3.91 20.58 -11.55
C THR A 32 -4.25 19.09 -11.64
N ALA A 33 -3.25 18.20 -11.75
CA ALA A 33 -3.47 16.76 -11.80
C ALA A 33 -3.85 16.11 -10.45
N ILE A 34 -3.56 16.77 -9.33
CA ILE A 34 -3.88 16.30 -7.96
C ILE A 34 -4.93 17.15 -7.26
N TYR A 35 -5.57 18.07 -7.98
CA TYR A 35 -6.74 18.78 -7.50
C TYR A 35 -7.85 17.78 -7.12
N GLY A 36 -8.54 18.02 -6.00
CA GLY A 36 -9.54 17.09 -5.45
C GLY A 36 -9.03 15.71 -5.00
N CYS A 37 -7.73 15.40 -5.12
CA CYS A 37 -7.20 14.04 -4.89
C CYS A 37 -7.29 13.54 -3.43
N GLU A 38 -7.70 14.43 -2.53
CA GLU A 38 -7.86 14.15 -1.11
C GLU A 38 -9.23 13.53 -0.81
N GLY A 39 -10.27 13.84 -1.60
CA GLY A 39 -11.66 13.38 -1.41
C GLY A 39 -11.96 11.98 -1.96
N TRP A 40 -11.34 11.56 -3.06
CA TRP A 40 -11.61 10.25 -3.68
C TRP A 40 -10.92 9.06 -3.00
N THR A 41 -11.38 7.83 -3.25
CA THR A 41 -10.68 6.57 -2.89
C THR A 41 -9.68 6.16 -3.96
N LEU A 42 -8.43 5.85 -3.59
CA LEU A 42 -7.45 5.35 -4.58
C LEU A 42 -7.55 3.83 -4.75
N THR A 43 -7.93 3.37 -5.94
CA THR A 43 -7.79 1.96 -6.33
C THR A 43 -6.41 1.67 -6.92
N THR A 44 -6.07 0.38 -7.04
CA THR A 44 -4.82 -0.05 -7.69
C THR A 44 -4.78 0.27 -9.19
N ALA A 45 -5.93 0.47 -9.84
CA ALA A 45 -6.00 0.95 -11.21
C ALA A 45 -5.64 2.43 -11.28
N ASP A 46 -6.14 3.25 -10.35
CA ASP A 46 -5.84 4.68 -10.29
C ASP A 46 -4.37 4.92 -9.96
N GLU A 47 -3.78 4.13 -9.05
CA GLU A 47 -2.32 4.18 -8.80
C GLU A 47 -1.51 3.92 -10.07
N LYS A 48 -1.94 3.00 -10.95
CA LYS A 48 -1.29 2.77 -12.25
C LYS A 48 -1.50 3.95 -13.20
N LYS A 49 -2.73 4.49 -13.30
CA LYS A 49 -3.06 5.65 -14.15
C LYS A 49 -2.24 6.89 -13.75
N ILE A 50 -2.13 7.17 -12.45
CA ILE A 50 -1.33 8.29 -11.90
C ILE A 50 0.15 8.12 -12.24
N ASN A 51 0.72 6.93 -12.03
CA ASN A 51 2.12 6.66 -12.37
C ASN A 51 2.37 6.72 -13.89
N ALA A 52 1.41 6.31 -14.72
CA ALA A 52 1.48 6.43 -16.17
C ALA A 52 1.40 7.90 -16.63
N PHE A 53 0.54 8.71 -16.01
CA PHE A 53 0.45 10.15 -16.24
C PHE A 53 1.75 10.88 -15.83
N GLU A 54 2.32 10.55 -14.67
CA GLU A 54 3.62 11.08 -14.22
C GLU A 54 4.72 10.79 -15.26
N MET A 55 4.79 9.55 -15.77
CA MET A 55 5.73 9.19 -16.85
C MET A 55 5.42 9.85 -18.20
N LYS A 56 4.14 10.10 -18.52
CA LYS A 56 3.72 10.84 -19.73
C LYS A 56 4.22 12.28 -19.68
N CYS A 57 4.11 12.94 -18.52
CA CYS A 57 4.65 14.28 -18.30
C CYS A 57 6.17 14.30 -18.55
N TYR A 58 6.94 13.42 -17.88
CA TYR A 58 8.39 13.37 -18.04
C TYR A 58 8.84 13.07 -19.48
N ARG A 59 8.13 12.18 -20.21
CA ARG A 59 8.44 11.87 -21.62
C ARG A 59 8.19 13.05 -22.54
N ARG A 60 7.03 13.72 -22.39
CA ARG A 60 6.63 14.87 -23.22
C ARG A 60 7.56 16.06 -22.99
N MET A 61 7.88 16.33 -21.73
CA MET A 61 8.83 17.35 -21.28
C MET A 61 10.25 17.15 -21.86
N LEU A 62 10.70 15.90 -21.98
CA LEU A 62 11.97 15.51 -22.62
C LEU A 62 11.86 15.29 -24.14
N ARG A 63 10.69 15.54 -24.76
CA ARG A 63 10.38 15.29 -26.18
C ARG A 63 10.76 13.86 -26.66
N ILE A 64 10.70 12.85 -25.79
CA ILE A 64 11.07 11.47 -26.15
C ILE A 64 9.96 10.85 -27.02
N PRO A 65 10.21 10.53 -28.31
CA PRO A 65 9.22 9.86 -29.14
C PRO A 65 9.01 8.41 -28.69
N TRP A 66 7.88 7.82 -29.05
CA TRP A 66 7.57 6.44 -28.69
C TRP A 66 8.54 5.44 -29.35
N ILE A 67 8.99 5.75 -30.57
CA ILE A 67 9.93 4.98 -31.39
C ILE A 67 11.26 4.72 -30.66
N ALA A 68 11.72 5.68 -29.85
CA ALA A 68 13.00 5.58 -29.13
C ALA A 68 13.05 4.46 -28.06
N LYS A 69 11.91 3.80 -27.75
CA LYS A 69 11.80 2.62 -26.85
C LYS A 69 12.49 2.79 -25.46
N ARG A 70 12.77 4.04 -25.03
CA ARG A 70 13.50 4.40 -23.79
C ARG A 70 12.79 3.87 -22.54
N ARG A 71 13.55 3.24 -21.63
CA ARG A 71 13.00 2.61 -20.42
C ARG A 71 12.67 3.67 -19.37
N ASN A 72 11.51 3.56 -18.70
CA ASN A 72 11.12 4.48 -17.63
C ASN A 72 12.19 4.66 -16.55
N THR A 73 12.98 3.60 -16.27
CA THR A 73 14.07 3.64 -15.29
C THR A 73 15.30 4.44 -15.72
N GLU A 74 15.47 4.74 -17.02
CA GLU A 74 16.53 5.61 -17.53
C GLU A 74 16.11 7.07 -17.40
N ILE A 75 14.90 7.38 -17.89
CA ILE A 75 14.26 8.70 -17.76
C ILE A 75 14.29 9.21 -16.30
N LEU A 76 13.92 8.35 -15.35
CA LEU A 76 13.94 8.71 -13.92
C LEU A 76 15.35 8.86 -13.32
N LYS A 77 16.38 8.23 -13.90
CA LYS A 77 17.78 8.45 -13.48
C LYS A 77 18.29 9.77 -14.04
N GLU A 78 18.02 10.03 -15.32
CA GLU A 78 18.41 11.25 -16.04
C GLU A 78 17.87 12.50 -15.34
N LEU A 79 16.58 12.47 -14.97
CA LEU A 79 15.93 13.54 -14.22
C LEU A 79 16.26 13.56 -12.71
N LYS A 80 17.05 12.60 -12.21
CA LYS A 80 17.40 12.42 -10.78
C LYS A 80 16.18 12.33 -9.82
N VAL A 81 14.99 11.94 -10.29
CA VAL A 81 13.74 11.92 -9.48
C VAL A 81 13.48 10.57 -8.80
N ASP A 82 12.92 10.62 -7.58
CA ASP A 82 12.38 9.44 -6.88
C ASP A 82 11.20 8.83 -7.68
N GLN A 83 11.08 7.49 -7.69
CA GLN A 83 9.97 6.83 -8.38
C GLN A 83 8.62 7.08 -7.68
N ASP A 84 7.56 7.24 -8.46
CA ASP A 84 6.17 7.46 -8.02
C ASP A 84 6.03 8.77 -7.21
N TRP A 85 6.67 9.88 -7.62
CA TRP A 85 6.68 11.13 -6.84
C TRP A 85 5.26 11.67 -6.64
N LEU A 86 4.46 11.67 -7.70
CA LEU A 86 3.09 12.22 -7.71
C LEU A 86 2.18 11.41 -6.78
N LEU A 87 2.23 10.08 -6.92
CA LEU A 87 1.48 9.15 -6.05
C LEU A 87 1.93 9.22 -4.59
N ASN A 88 3.21 9.51 -4.32
CA ASN A 88 3.70 9.74 -2.96
C ASN A 88 3.22 11.08 -2.38
N ASN A 89 3.03 12.11 -3.22
CA ASN A 89 2.46 13.40 -2.83
C ASN A 89 0.98 13.24 -2.39
N ILE A 90 0.15 12.61 -3.23
CA ILE A 90 -1.26 12.30 -2.90
C ILE A 90 -1.36 11.50 -1.59
N LYS A 91 -0.49 10.49 -1.41
CA LYS A 91 -0.44 9.66 -0.20
C LYS A 91 0.09 10.38 1.05
N ALA A 92 0.64 11.59 0.92
CA ALA A 92 1.01 12.46 2.05
C ALA A 92 -0.06 13.54 2.32
N ARG A 93 -0.67 14.06 1.25
CA ARG A 93 -1.80 15.00 1.24
C ARG A 93 -3.03 14.47 1.96
N LYS A 94 -3.62 13.38 1.48
CA LYS A 94 -4.88 12.81 2.01
C LYS A 94 -4.84 12.44 3.51
N PRO A 95 -3.77 11.86 4.09
CA PRO A 95 -3.67 11.70 5.55
C PRO A 95 -3.51 13.03 6.30
N SER A 96 -2.99 14.09 5.65
CA SER A 96 -2.92 15.42 6.24
C SER A 96 -4.30 16.06 6.33
N TYR A 97 -5.10 15.96 5.26
CA TYR A 97 -6.51 16.36 5.23
C TYR A 97 -7.35 15.61 6.26
N PHE A 98 -7.21 14.27 6.37
CA PHE A 98 -7.81 13.50 7.47
C PHE A 98 -7.45 14.05 8.86
N GLY A 99 -6.21 14.50 9.03
CA GLY A 99 -5.79 15.11 10.28
C GLY A 99 -6.50 16.44 10.55
N HIS A 100 -6.77 17.24 9.53
CA HIS A 100 -7.52 18.50 9.63
C HIS A 100 -9.00 18.23 9.92
N LEU A 101 -9.66 17.34 9.16
CA LEU A 101 -11.02 16.83 9.40
C LEU A 101 -11.26 16.16 10.78
N LYS A 102 -10.22 15.94 11.58
CA LYS A 102 -10.35 15.40 12.93
C LYS A 102 -10.16 16.45 14.03
N ARG A 103 -9.57 17.60 13.70
CA ARG A 103 -9.37 18.73 14.63
C ARG A 103 -10.49 19.76 14.55
N HIS A 104 -11.03 20.02 13.35
CA HIS A 104 -12.16 20.93 13.16
C HIS A 104 -13.48 20.16 13.14
N ASP A 105 -14.56 20.80 13.58
CA ASP A 105 -15.89 20.21 13.61
C ASP A 105 -16.71 20.59 12.36
N SER A 106 -16.39 19.97 11.23
CA SER A 106 -17.01 20.26 9.94
C SER A 106 -18.03 19.19 9.53
N LEU A 107 -18.89 19.51 8.55
CA LEU A 107 -19.85 18.54 8.01
C LEU A 107 -19.16 17.28 7.45
N GLU A 108 -17.99 17.42 6.83
CA GLU A 108 -17.22 16.30 6.31
C GLU A 108 -16.65 15.40 7.43
N LYS A 109 -16.35 15.94 8.62
CA LYS A 109 -16.02 15.12 9.80
C LYS A 109 -17.21 14.24 10.16
N HIS A 110 -18.42 14.81 10.21
CA HIS A 110 -19.66 14.10 10.49
C HIS A 110 -19.94 13.03 9.43
N ILE A 111 -19.92 13.37 8.13
CA ILE A 111 -20.09 12.41 7.02
C ILE A 111 -19.04 11.28 7.07
N LEU A 112 -17.79 11.60 7.44
CA LEU A 112 -16.70 10.63 7.54
C LEU A 112 -16.87 9.66 8.73
N GLU A 113 -17.45 10.12 9.83
CA GLU A 113 -17.75 9.31 11.02
C GLU A 113 -19.12 8.62 10.96
N ALA A 114 -20.04 9.15 10.14
CA ALA A 114 -21.40 8.66 9.91
C ALA A 114 -21.38 7.21 9.42
N ARG A 115 -21.41 6.30 10.39
CA ARG A 115 -21.41 4.88 10.15
C ARG A 115 -22.86 4.41 9.98
N LEU A 116 -23.39 4.64 8.79
CA LEU A 116 -24.64 4.02 8.35
C LEU A 116 -24.61 2.51 8.65
N GLU A 117 -25.55 2.07 9.49
CA GLU A 117 -25.68 0.66 9.86
C GLU A 117 -26.33 -0.11 8.70
N GLY A 118 -25.73 -1.22 8.30
CA GLY A 118 -26.23 -2.01 7.17
C GLY A 118 -25.15 -2.80 6.42
N LYS A 119 -25.62 -3.69 5.55
CA LYS A 119 -24.80 -4.44 4.58
C LYS A 119 -24.86 -3.70 3.25
N ARG A 120 -23.72 -3.44 2.59
CA ARG A 120 -23.71 -2.88 1.23
C ARG A 120 -24.27 -3.91 0.25
N ARG A 121 -25.13 -3.50 -0.69
CA ARG A 121 -25.60 -4.32 -1.81
C ARG A 121 -24.40 -4.74 -2.69
N LYS A 122 -24.55 -5.84 -3.44
CA LYS A 122 -23.60 -6.30 -4.48
C LYS A 122 -23.39 -5.16 -5.50
N GLY A 123 -22.21 -5.05 -6.10
CA GLY A 123 -21.88 -3.99 -7.08
C GLY A 123 -21.32 -2.68 -6.50
N ARG A 124 -21.76 -2.21 -5.32
CA ARG A 124 -21.24 -0.95 -4.74
C ARG A 124 -19.74 -1.09 -4.36
N PRO A 125 -18.87 -0.09 -4.63
CA PRO A 125 -17.46 -0.14 -4.28
C PRO A 125 -17.19 -0.55 -2.82
N THR A 126 -16.44 -1.64 -2.65
CA THR A 126 -16.12 -2.22 -1.34
C THR A 126 -15.14 -1.37 -0.54
N ARG A 127 -14.20 -0.70 -1.24
CA ARG A 127 -13.12 0.09 -0.65
C ARG A 127 -13.66 1.42 -0.10
N ARG A 128 -13.30 1.76 1.14
CA ARG A 128 -13.70 3.04 1.77
C ARG A 128 -12.56 4.03 1.82
N TRP A 129 -12.90 5.31 1.87
CA TRP A 129 -11.92 6.40 2.05
C TRP A 129 -11.06 6.23 3.31
N THR A 130 -11.67 5.81 4.43
CA THR A 130 -10.98 5.48 5.68
C THR A 130 -10.03 4.28 5.57
N GLU A 131 -10.20 3.41 4.57
CA GLU A 131 -9.34 2.23 4.40
C GLU A 131 -7.98 2.59 3.79
N ASP A 132 -7.90 3.65 2.99
CA ASP A 132 -6.64 4.21 2.50
C ASP A 132 -5.77 4.67 3.68
N ILE A 133 -6.36 5.43 4.61
CA ILE A 133 -5.69 5.89 5.84
C ILE A 133 -5.24 4.71 6.70
N LYS A 134 -6.11 3.72 6.88
CA LYS A 134 -5.81 2.47 7.60
C LYS A 134 -4.66 1.70 6.95
N GLU A 135 -4.59 1.63 5.62
CA GLU A 135 -3.51 0.96 4.89
C GLU A 135 -2.18 1.70 5.01
N TRP A 136 -2.19 3.03 4.81
CA TRP A 136 -0.98 3.84 4.72
C TRP A 136 -0.38 4.15 6.10
N LEU A 137 -1.21 4.53 7.08
CA LEU A 137 -0.78 4.73 8.46
C LEU A 137 -0.60 3.41 9.22
N GLN A 138 -1.26 2.32 8.80
CA GLN A 138 -1.24 1.01 9.45
C GLN A 138 -1.78 1.07 10.90
N ILE A 139 -2.91 1.76 11.06
CA ILE A 139 -3.64 2.02 12.33
C ILE A 139 -5.13 1.80 12.05
N SER A 140 -5.96 1.60 13.08
CA SER A 140 -7.40 1.81 12.92
C SER A 140 -7.73 3.30 12.67
N PRO A 141 -8.73 3.65 11.83
CA PRO A 141 -9.10 5.05 11.59
C PRO A 141 -9.48 5.81 12.87
N THR A 142 -10.09 5.14 13.84
CA THR A 142 -10.47 5.71 15.15
C THR A 142 -9.25 6.10 15.99
N GLU A 143 -8.23 5.25 16.05
CA GLU A 143 -6.97 5.49 16.76
C GLU A 143 -6.11 6.52 16.01
N ALA A 144 -6.17 6.55 14.68
CA ALA A 144 -5.58 7.62 13.88
C ALA A 144 -6.28 8.98 14.11
N GLY A 145 -7.59 8.99 14.37
CA GLY A 145 -8.33 10.20 14.75
C GLY A 145 -7.92 10.73 16.12
N ARG A 146 -7.72 9.84 17.11
CA ARG A 146 -7.16 10.21 18.42
C ARG A 146 -5.73 10.77 18.31
N GLU A 147 -4.86 10.12 17.54
CA GLU A 147 -3.52 10.67 17.26
C GLU A 147 -3.58 12.02 16.51
N ALA A 148 -4.62 12.26 15.69
CA ALA A 148 -4.75 13.48 14.87
C ALA A 148 -5.08 14.75 15.65
N GLN A 149 -5.67 14.63 16.85
CA GLN A 149 -5.92 15.78 17.73
C GLN A 149 -4.60 16.51 18.06
N LYS A 150 -3.58 15.75 18.50
CA LYS A 150 -2.24 16.30 18.74
C LYS A 150 -1.49 16.45 17.40
N ARG A 151 -1.62 17.63 16.76
CA ARG A 151 -1.02 18.00 15.44
C ARG A 151 0.44 17.55 15.30
N GLU A 152 1.25 17.81 16.33
CA GLU A 152 2.64 17.38 16.52
C GLU A 152 2.86 15.87 16.35
N VAL A 153 2.17 15.07 17.17
CA VAL A 153 2.27 13.60 17.19
C VAL A 153 1.90 13.01 15.83
N PHE A 154 0.82 13.53 15.24
CA PHE A 154 0.35 13.13 13.93
C PHE A 154 1.34 13.48 12.81
N ARG A 155 1.94 14.68 12.84
CA ARG A 155 3.00 15.13 11.92
C ARG A 155 4.23 14.22 12.02
N ARG A 156 4.76 14.01 13.23
CA ARG A 156 5.89 13.10 13.49
C ARG A 156 5.60 11.69 12.97
N ARG A 157 4.37 11.17 13.12
CA ARG A 157 3.99 9.84 12.63
C ARG A 157 3.94 9.76 11.10
N LYS A 158 3.29 10.71 10.42
CA LYS A 158 3.27 10.78 8.94
C LYS A 158 4.71 10.76 8.39
N ASN A 159 5.59 11.60 8.94
CA ASN A 159 6.99 11.68 8.55
C ASN A 159 7.75 10.37 8.81
N LYS A 160 7.56 9.75 9.98
CA LYS A 160 8.15 8.44 10.34
C LYS A 160 7.67 7.31 9.40
N LYS A 161 6.43 7.36 8.91
CA LYS A 161 5.88 6.39 7.93
C LYS A 161 6.44 6.64 6.53
N ASN A 162 6.51 7.89 6.08
CA ASN A 162 7.09 8.28 4.80
C ASN A 162 8.59 7.91 4.73
N LYS A 163 9.40 8.23 5.75
CA LYS A 163 10.82 7.82 5.85
C LYS A 163 10.97 6.28 5.81
N LYS A 164 10.11 5.54 6.53
CA LYS A 164 10.06 4.06 6.48
C LYS A 164 9.63 3.51 5.10
N LYS A 165 8.78 4.20 4.34
CA LYS A 165 8.35 3.82 2.98
C LYS A 165 9.49 4.06 1.98
N LYS A 166 10.09 5.26 1.97
CA LYS A 166 11.28 5.59 1.16
C LYS A 166 12.41 4.58 1.39
N ASN A 167 12.75 4.28 2.65
CA ASN A 167 13.81 3.31 2.99
C ASN A 167 13.48 1.87 2.54
N LYS A 168 12.21 1.45 2.54
CA LYS A 168 11.80 0.14 1.97
C LYS A 168 11.94 0.13 0.45
N ASN A 169 11.59 1.21 -0.23
CA ASN A 169 11.71 1.32 -1.68
C ASN A 169 13.17 1.38 -2.13
N LYS A 170 14.02 2.20 -1.49
CA LYS A 170 15.49 2.20 -1.70
C LYS A 170 16.08 0.79 -1.51
N ASN A 171 15.74 0.10 -0.41
CA ASN A 171 16.20 -1.28 -0.18
C ASN A 171 15.69 -2.31 -1.22
N LYS A 172 14.47 -2.15 -1.74
CA LYS A 172 13.97 -2.97 -2.86
C LYS A 172 14.76 -2.68 -4.15
N LYS A 173 14.97 -1.41 -4.48
CA LYS A 173 15.71 -0.94 -5.68
C LYS A 173 17.15 -1.46 -5.66
N ASN A 174 17.87 -1.27 -4.55
CA ASN A 174 19.24 -1.77 -4.37
C ASN A 174 19.31 -3.30 -4.51
N LYS A 175 18.31 -4.03 -4.00
CA LYS A 175 18.24 -5.49 -4.12
C LYS A 175 17.90 -5.95 -5.54
N LYS A 176 17.09 -5.20 -6.31
CA LYS A 176 16.82 -5.47 -7.73
C LYS A 176 18.08 -5.21 -8.57
N ASN A 177 18.70 -4.04 -8.43
CA ASN A 177 19.95 -3.70 -9.11
C ASN A 177 21.07 -4.72 -8.83
N LYS A 178 21.18 -5.22 -7.59
CA LYS A 178 22.13 -6.29 -7.24
C LYS A 178 21.81 -7.62 -7.92
N LYS A 179 20.54 -7.96 -8.10
CA LYS A 179 20.13 -9.17 -8.84
C LYS A 179 20.47 -9.03 -10.33
N ASN A 180 20.13 -7.90 -10.94
CA ASN A 180 20.48 -7.60 -12.33
C ASN A 180 22.00 -7.67 -12.58
N LYS A 181 22.81 -7.03 -11.72
CA LYS A 181 24.28 -7.14 -11.80
C LYS A 181 24.79 -8.57 -11.63
N GLU A 182 24.22 -9.36 -10.71
CA GLU A 182 24.56 -10.79 -10.55
C GLU A 182 24.18 -11.62 -11.80
N GLU A 183 23.14 -11.23 -12.54
CA GLU A 183 22.65 -11.89 -13.77
C GLU A 183 23.48 -11.50 -15.00
N GLU A 184 23.72 -10.22 -15.24
CA GLU A 184 24.64 -9.70 -16.27
C GLU A 184 26.06 -10.30 -16.10
N GLU A 185 26.52 -10.45 -14.86
CA GLU A 185 27.78 -11.11 -14.54
C GLU A 185 27.81 -12.61 -14.87
N GLU A 186 26.69 -13.34 -14.73
CA GLU A 186 26.61 -14.75 -15.12
C GLU A 186 26.47 -14.90 -16.64
N GLU A 187 25.79 -13.97 -17.31
CA GLU A 187 25.65 -13.94 -18.77
C GLU A 187 26.97 -13.61 -19.48
N LYS A 188 27.70 -12.58 -19.03
CA LYS A 188 29.06 -12.28 -19.53
C LYS A 188 30.03 -13.47 -19.34
N LYS A 189 29.87 -14.25 -18.26
CA LYS A 189 30.63 -15.49 -18.01
C LYS A 189 30.18 -16.68 -18.86
N LYS A 190 28.95 -16.68 -19.39
CA LYS A 190 28.49 -17.65 -20.40
C LYS A 190 29.01 -17.28 -21.80
N LYS A 191 28.90 -16.01 -22.21
CA LYS A 191 29.43 -15.54 -23.51
C LYS A 191 30.94 -15.79 -23.64
N LYS A 192 31.75 -15.40 -22.64
CA LYS A 192 33.20 -15.73 -22.59
C LYS A 192 33.53 -17.23 -22.61
N LYS A 193 32.59 -18.13 -22.32
CA LYS A 193 32.80 -19.58 -22.45
C LYS A 193 32.46 -20.10 -23.86
N LYS A 194 31.50 -19.49 -24.56
CA LYS A 194 31.18 -19.85 -25.94
C LYS A 194 32.33 -19.46 -26.88
N ASN A 195 32.81 -18.21 -26.82
CA ASN A 195 33.95 -17.78 -27.65
C ASN A 195 35.21 -18.62 -27.41
N ASN A 196 35.50 -19.00 -26.16
CA ASN A 196 36.62 -19.90 -25.83
C ASN A 196 36.45 -21.35 -26.32
N ASN A 197 35.24 -21.78 -26.71
CA ASN A 197 35.03 -23.06 -27.37
C ASN A 197 35.16 -22.92 -28.89
N ASN A 198 34.63 -21.85 -29.51
CA ASN A 198 34.78 -21.62 -30.95
C ASN A 198 36.26 -21.44 -31.37
N ASN A 199 37.05 -20.65 -30.63
CA ASN A 199 38.50 -20.53 -30.86
C ASN A 199 39.29 -21.84 -30.63
N ASN A 200 38.66 -22.87 -30.05
CA ASN A 200 39.27 -24.19 -29.87
C ASN A 200 38.95 -25.16 -31.03
N ASN A 201 37.96 -24.85 -31.88
CA ASN A 201 37.66 -25.65 -33.07
C ASN A 201 38.42 -25.13 -34.32
N ASN A 202 38.70 -23.82 -34.41
CA ASN A 202 39.46 -23.24 -35.54
C ASN A 202 40.99 -23.43 -35.46
N ASN A 203 41.51 -24.12 -34.43
CA ASN A 203 42.95 -24.28 -34.18
C ASN A 203 43.41 -25.76 -34.26
N ASN A 204 42.66 -26.61 -34.96
CA ASN A 204 42.98 -28.04 -35.14
C ASN A 204 43.56 -28.39 -36.52
N ASN A 205 43.67 -27.44 -37.45
CA ASN A 205 44.52 -27.56 -38.62
C ASN A 205 45.81 -26.76 -38.39
N ASN A 206 46.92 -27.25 -38.95
CA ASN A 206 48.30 -26.76 -38.79
C ASN A 206 48.87 -26.85 -37.35
N ASN A 207 49.56 -27.95 -37.07
CA ASN A 207 51.01 -27.95 -37.31
C ASN A 207 51.65 -29.31 -37.01
N ASN A 208 52.30 -29.88 -38.03
CA ASN A 208 53.30 -30.92 -37.83
C ASN A 208 54.67 -30.29 -37.51
N ASN A 209 55.52 -31.13 -36.92
CA ASN A 209 56.99 -31.02 -36.92
C ASN A 209 57.75 -30.17 -35.86
N LYS A 210 59.06 -30.49 -35.78
CA LYS A 210 60.15 -29.95 -34.94
C LYS A 210 60.11 -30.29 -33.43
N ASN A 211 60.71 -31.44 -33.15
CA ASN A 211 61.40 -31.78 -31.88
C ASN A 211 62.78 -31.05 -31.84
N LYS A 212 63.76 -31.29 -30.96
CA LYS A 212 63.89 -32.15 -29.76
C LYS A 212 63.83 -31.34 -28.43
N ASN A 213 64.06 -30.02 -28.43
CA ASN A 213 64.42 -29.17 -27.26
C ASN A 213 63.27 -28.82 -26.26
N LYS A 214 62.24 -29.68 -26.20
CA LYS A 214 60.98 -29.45 -25.46
C LYS A 214 60.87 -30.19 -24.12
N LYS A 215 61.70 -31.21 -23.82
CA LYS A 215 61.52 -32.09 -22.64
C LYS A 215 61.79 -31.42 -21.28
N SER A 216 62.86 -30.63 -21.11
CA SER A 216 63.19 -29.92 -19.86
C SER A 216 62.18 -28.79 -19.55
N LYS A 217 61.98 -27.87 -20.51
CA LYS A 217 60.99 -26.79 -20.45
C LYS A 217 59.55 -27.33 -20.24
N ASN A 218 59.20 -28.52 -20.74
CA ASN A 218 57.90 -29.17 -20.44
C ASN A 218 57.77 -29.72 -19.01
N LYS A 219 58.80 -30.32 -18.40
CA LYS A 219 58.71 -30.77 -16.99
C LYS A 219 58.40 -29.59 -16.06
N HIS A 220 59.07 -28.45 -16.26
CA HIS A 220 58.84 -27.23 -15.48
C HIS A 220 57.46 -26.59 -15.77
N LYS A 221 57.06 -26.47 -17.05
CA LYS A 221 55.70 -26.00 -17.44
C LYS A 221 54.59 -26.92 -16.90
N LYS A 222 54.74 -28.26 -16.94
CA LYS A 222 53.78 -29.23 -16.36
C LYS A 222 53.69 -29.11 -14.83
N LYS A 223 54.81 -29.00 -14.11
CA LYS A 223 54.82 -28.75 -12.63
C LYS A 223 54.07 -27.45 -12.29
N ASN A 224 54.31 -26.36 -13.03
CA ASN A 224 53.63 -25.07 -12.82
C ASN A 224 52.13 -25.08 -13.20
N LYS A 225 51.73 -25.82 -14.26
CA LYS A 225 50.33 -26.03 -14.63
C LYS A 225 49.58 -26.82 -13.53
N LYS A 226 50.15 -27.95 -13.06
CA LYS A 226 49.63 -28.72 -11.91
C LYS A 226 49.51 -27.85 -10.63
N LYS A 227 50.49 -27.00 -10.30
CA LYS A 227 50.41 -26.04 -9.16
C LYS A 227 49.27 -25.02 -9.35
N LYS A 228 49.13 -24.41 -10.55
CA LYS A 228 48.05 -23.45 -10.86
C LYS A 228 46.66 -24.10 -10.78
N ASP A 229 46.49 -25.32 -11.25
CA ASP A 229 45.20 -26.02 -11.22
C ASP A 229 44.83 -26.57 -9.83
N LYS A 230 45.81 -27.04 -9.03
CA LYS A 230 45.62 -27.27 -7.58
C LYS A 230 45.13 -25.99 -6.88
N LYS A 231 45.74 -24.81 -7.13
CA LYS A 231 45.26 -23.50 -6.61
C LYS A 231 43.84 -23.16 -7.10
N LYS A 232 43.50 -23.35 -8.38
CA LYS A 232 42.13 -23.14 -8.91
C LYS A 232 41.10 -24.06 -8.26
N ASN A 233 41.41 -25.35 -8.05
CA ASN A 233 40.51 -26.30 -7.40
C ASN A 233 40.33 -26.00 -5.90
N LYS A 234 41.38 -25.60 -5.17
CA LYS A 234 41.27 -25.09 -3.77
C LYS A 234 40.35 -23.86 -3.71
N LYS A 235 40.47 -22.91 -4.66
CA LYS A 235 39.56 -21.75 -4.81
C LYS A 235 38.11 -22.17 -5.15
N LYS A 236 37.89 -23.13 -6.07
CA LYS A 236 36.56 -23.70 -6.40
C LYS A 236 35.91 -24.39 -5.18
N LYS A 237 36.64 -25.24 -4.44
CA LYS A 237 36.16 -25.89 -3.19
C LYS A 237 35.80 -24.84 -2.13
N LYS A 238 36.62 -23.81 -1.88
CA LYS A 238 36.29 -22.67 -0.99
C LYS A 238 35.02 -21.92 -1.43
N LYS A 239 34.82 -21.65 -2.74
CA LYS A 239 33.58 -21.04 -3.27
C LYS A 239 32.35 -21.94 -3.09
N LYS A 240 32.44 -23.27 -3.32
CA LYS A 240 31.36 -24.25 -3.05
C LYS A 240 30.99 -24.27 -1.55
N LYS A 241 31.97 -24.32 -0.63
CA LYS A 241 31.72 -24.24 0.84
C LYS A 241 31.02 -22.91 1.24
N LYS A 242 31.46 -21.75 0.71
CA LYS A 242 30.79 -20.44 0.92
C LYS A 242 29.34 -20.42 0.37
N LYS A 243 29.06 -20.99 -0.81
CA LYS A 243 27.68 -21.14 -1.34
C LYS A 243 26.81 -22.06 -0.45
N LYS A 244 27.32 -23.21 0.04
CA LYS A 244 26.61 -24.10 1.00
C LYS A 244 26.28 -23.36 2.33
N LYS A 245 27.24 -22.65 2.95
CA LYS A 245 26.99 -21.83 4.17
C LYS A 245 25.92 -20.75 3.93
N LYS A 246 25.94 -20.04 2.79
CA LYS A 246 24.89 -19.06 2.41
C LYS A 246 23.50 -19.73 2.22
N LYS A 247 23.40 -20.91 1.60
CA LYS A 247 22.14 -21.69 1.50
C LYS A 247 21.60 -22.10 2.89
N LYS A 248 22.44 -22.62 3.80
CA LYS A 248 22.04 -22.95 5.20
C LYS A 248 21.53 -21.70 5.95
N LYS A 249 22.23 -20.55 5.89
CA LYS A 249 21.76 -19.28 6.50
C LYS A 249 20.42 -18.79 5.90
N LYS A 250 20.19 -18.93 4.58
CA LYS A 250 18.89 -18.64 3.93
C LYS A 250 17.76 -19.58 4.43
N LYS A 251 18.01 -20.90 4.55
CA LYS A 251 17.03 -21.87 5.11
C LYS A 251 16.67 -21.53 6.57
N LYS A 252 17.64 -21.27 7.47
CA LYS A 252 17.38 -20.84 8.86
C LYS A 252 16.53 -19.54 8.92
N LYS A 253 16.83 -18.52 8.10
CA LYS A 253 16.02 -17.28 8.01
C LYS A 253 14.59 -17.53 7.48
N LYS A 254 14.37 -18.47 6.54
CA LYS A 254 13.02 -18.89 6.11
C LYS A 254 12.24 -19.59 7.24
N LYS A 255 12.85 -20.54 7.97
CA LYS A 255 12.22 -21.21 9.14
C LYS A 255 11.81 -20.20 10.23
N LYS A 256 12.70 -19.28 10.66
CA LYS A 256 12.35 -18.21 11.64
C LYS A 256 11.19 -17.33 11.17
N LYS A 257 11.10 -16.99 9.86
CA LYS A 257 9.96 -16.24 9.30
C LYS A 257 8.65 -17.04 9.28
N ARG A 258 8.68 -18.35 9.01
CA ARG A 258 7.49 -19.23 9.11
C ARG A 258 6.97 -19.31 10.55
N LYS A 259 7.84 -19.55 11.55
CA LYS A 259 7.45 -19.54 12.98
C LYS A 259 6.82 -18.19 13.41
N LYS A 260 7.43 -17.05 13.05
CA LYS A 260 6.84 -15.71 13.32
C LYS A 260 5.50 -15.45 12.58
N LYS A 261 5.23 -16.10 11.44
CA LYS A 261 3.92 -16.03 10.76
C LYS A 261 2.85 -16.88 11.48
N LYS A 262 3.19 -18.10 11.96
CA LYS A 262 2.24 -18.95 12.73
C LYS A 262 1.76 -18.23 14.01
N LYS A 263 2.67 -17.80 14.90
CA LYS A 263 2.30 -17.04 16.13
C LYS A 263 1.45 -15.78 15.86
N LYS A 264 1.64 -15.11 14.71
CA LYS A 264 0.80 -13.96 14.28
C LYS A 264 -0.58 -14.35 13.75
N LYS A 265 -0.78 -15.55 13.19
CA LYS A 265 -2.12 -16.07 12.85
C LYS A 265 -2.89 -16.46 14.11
N GLU A 266 -2.24 -17.18 15.03
CA GLU A 266 -2.77 -17.59 16.35
C GLU A 266 -3.32 -16.41 17.15
N SER A 267 -2.48 -15.41 17.41
CA SER A 267 -2.88 -14.21 18.16
C SER A 267 -4.04 -13.44 17.51
N LYS A 268 -4.19 -13.49 16.19
CA LYS A 268 -5.38 -12.95 15.49
C LYS A 268 -6.61 -13.83 15.69
N LYS A 269 -6.49 -15.15 15.62
CA LYS A 269 -7.61 -16.10 15.86
C LYS A 269 -8.16 -15.91 17.28
N ASN A 270 -7.29 -15.77 18.29
CA ASN A 270 -7.68 -15.54 19.68
C ASN A 270 -8.28 -14.15 19.91
N LYS A 271 -7.73 -13.08 19.31
CA LYS A 271 -8.35 -11.74 19.36
C LYS A 271 -9.74 -11.70 18.71
N ASN A 272 -9.96 -12.46 17.63
CA ASN A 272 -11.28 -12.57 17.00
C ASN A 272 -12.25 -13.38 17.88
N LYS A 273 -11.85 -14.52 18.46
CA LYS A 273 -12.67 -15.27 19.44
C LYS A 273 -13.12 -14.37 20.61
N LYS A 274 -12.20 -13.63 21.24
CA LYS A 274 -12.53 -12.68 22.34
C LYS A 274 -13.50 -11.57 21.88
N LYS A 275 -13.34 -11.02 20.66
CA LYS A 275 -14.27 -10.01 20.12
C LYS A 275 -15.68 -10.57 19.86
N ASN A 276 -15.80 -11.80 19.35
CA ASN A 276 -17.10 -12.43 19.13
C ASN A 276 -17.82 -12.74 20.45
N LYS A 277 -17.12 -13.27 21.47
CA LYS A 277 -17.70 -13.44 22.82
C LYS A 277 -18.24 -12.10 23.38
N LYS A 278 -17.47 -11.01 23.31
CA LYS A 278 -17.94 -9.67 23.76
C LYS A 278 -19.15 -9.14 22.97
N LYS A 279 -19.21 -9.37 21.64
CA LYS A 279 -20.38 -9.00 20.81
C LYS A 279 -21.63 -9.79 21.21
N ASN A 280 -21.51 -11.09 21.47
CA ASN A 280 -22.65 -11.92 21.85
C ASN A 280 -23.18 -11.54 23.24
N LYS A 281 -22.30 -11.20 24.21
CA LYS A 281 -22.73 -10.69 25.53
C LYS A 281 -23.54 -9.39 25.38
N LYS A 282 -23.04 -8.40 24.63
CA LYS A 282 -23.79 -7.15 24.33
C LYS A 282 -25.12 -7.39 23.61
N LYS A 283 -25.19 -8.35 22.67
CA LYS A 283 -26.47 -8.73 22.03
C LYS A 283 -27.49 -9.31 23.03
N LYS A 284 -27.05 -10.15 23.97
CA LYS A 284 -27.91 -10.69 25.04
C LYS A 284 -28.40 -9.57 25.98
N GLU A 285 -27.52 -8.65 26.38
CA GLU A 285 -27.87 -7.48 27.21
C GLU A 285 -28.90 -6.57 26.52
N ASN A 286 -28.70 -6.23 25.24
CA ASN A 286 -29.66 -5.40 24.49
C ASN A 286 -31.02 -6.10 24.31
N LYS A 287 -31.06 -7.42 24.06
CA LYS A 287 -32.33 -8.19 24.04
C LYS A 287 -33.05 -8.13 25.40
N LYS A 288 -32.32 -8.24 26.53
CA LYS A 288 -32.91 -8.07 27.88
C LYS A 288 -33.46 -6.66 28.09
N LYS A 289 -32.71 -5.61 27.72
CA LYS A 289 -33.16 -4.20 27.83
C LYS A 289 -34.42 -3.92 26.99
N ASN A 290 -34.49 -4.41 25.75
CA ASN A 290 -35.68 -4.24 24.90
C ASN A 290 -36.89 -4.99 25.45
N LYS A 291 -36.74 -6.23 25.97
CA LYS A 291 -37.84 -6.93 26.67
C LYS A 291 -38.35 -6.14 27.87
N LYS A 292 -37.46 -5.53 28.70
CA LYS A 292 -37.87 -4.66 29.82
C LYS A 292 -38.61 -3.39 29.34
N LYS A 293 -38.13 -2.70 28.29
CA LYS A 293 -38.81 -1.54 27.71
C LYS A 293 -40.20 -1.88 27.17
N ASN A 294 -40.37 -3.00 26.46
CA ASN A 294 -41.67 -3.42 25.95
C ASN A 294 -42.64 -3.82 27.07
N LYS A 295 -42.16 -4.44 28.16
CA LYS A 295 -42.99 -4.69 29.35
C LYS A 295 -43.47 -3.39 30.01
N LYS A 296 -42.59 -2.37 30.17
CA LYS A 296 -43.02 -1.03 30.64
C LYS A 296 -44.07 -0.41 29.71
N LYS A 297 -43.81 -0.31 28.40
CA LYS A 297 -44.81 0.21 27.43
C LYS A 297 -46.18 -0.49 27.52
N LYS A 298 -46.23 -1.82 27.73
CA LYS A 298 -47.49 -2.54 27.93
C LYS A 298 -48.17 -2.23 29.27
N LYS A 299 -47.44 -1.96 30.36
CA LYS A 299 -48.03 -1.49 31.63
C LYS A 299 -48.63 -0.09 31.45
N ASN A 300 -47.85 0.88 30.99
CA ASN A 300 -48.32 2.24 30.76
C ASN A 300 -49.58 2.29 29.86
N LYS A 301 -49.62 1.49 28.78
CA LYS A 301 -50.83 1.43 27.91
C LYS A 301 -52.07 0.83 28.62
N LYS A 302 -51.89 -0.06 29.61
CA LYS A 302 -53.01 -0.56 30.44
C LYS A 302 -53.48 0.50 31.43
N GLU A 303 -52.55 1.24 32.06
CA GLU A 303 -52.87 2.34 32.97
C GLU A 303 -53.64 3.45 32.25
N THR A 304 -53.22 3.87 31.05
CA THR A 304 -53.95 4.89 30.27
C THR A 304 -55.36 4.45 29.87
N MET A 305 -55.58 3.17 29.54
CA MET A 305 -56.94 2.69 29.22
C MET A 305 -57.83 2.60 30.46
N ARG A 306 -57.28 2.26 31.64
CA ARG A 306 -58.03 2.35 32.92
C ARG A 306 -58.43 3.78 33.24
N TYR A 307 -57.50 4.72 33.12
CA TYR A 307 -57.76 6.14 33.41
C TYR A 307 -58.85 6.70 32.48
N ASN A 308 -58.74 6.46 31.18
CA ASN A 308 -59.75 6.91 30.21
C ASN A 308 -61.13 6.26 30.46
N GLY A 309 -61.20 4.99 30.82
CA GLY A 309 -62.47 4.31 31.15
C GLY A 309 -63.16 4.91 32.39
N LEU A 310 -62.40 5.17 33.46
CA LEU A 310 -62.89 5.85 34.66
C LEU A 310 -63.39 7.27 34.34
N TYR A 311 -62.62 8.02 33.54
CA TYR A 311 -62.98 9.38 33.12
C TYR A 311 -64.27 9.41 32.29
N HIS A 312 -64.46 8.43 31.39
CA HIS A 312 -65.64 8.34 30.55
C HIS A 312 -66.90 7.96 31.36
N SER A 313 -66.77 7.06 32.34
CA SER A 313 -67.85 6.68 33.26
C SER A 313 -68.23 7.82 34.21
N ALA A 314 -67.26 8.55 34.75
CA ALA A 314 -67.53 9.74 35.55
C ALA A 314 -68.23 10.84 34.74
N ARG A 315 -67.87 11.00 33.46
CA ARG A 315 -68.53 11.94 32.54
C ARG A 315 -69.99 11.55 32.27
N THR A 316 -70.28 10.29 31.92
CA THR A 316 -71.67 9.87 31.65
C THR A 316 -72.56 9.96 32.89
N LYS A 317 -72.05 9.64 34.09
CA LYS A 317 -72.78 9.86 35.35
C LYS A 317 -73.10 11.34 35.60
N ARG A 318 -72.18 12.27 35.33
CA ARG A 318 -72.46 13.72 35.44
C ARG A 318 -73.54 14.18 34.45
N PHE A 319 -73.49 13.73 33.21
CA PHE A 319 -74.51 14.05 32.20
C PHE A 319 -75.88 13.51 32.61
N ALA A 320 -75.97 12.25 33.05
CA ALA A 320 -77.21 11.64 33.53
C ALA A 320 -77.83 12.42 34.71
N ASN A 321 -77.01 12.82 35.68
CA ASN A 321 -77.46 13.61 36.83
C ASN A 321 -77.90 15.03 36.43
N GLN A 322 -77.27 15.65 35.42
CA GLN A 322 -77.70 16.95 34.89
C GLN A 322 -79.05 16.84 34.17
N THR A 323 -79.28 15.80 33.36
CA THR A 323 -80.59 15.56 32.75
C THR A 323 -81.68 15.23 33.77
N ALA A 324 -81.35 14.50 34.84
CA ALA A 324 -82.30 14.25 35.93
C ALA A 324 -82.69 15.54 36.65
N ALA A 325 -81.71 16.41 36.96
CA ALA A 325 -81.97 17.70 37.61
C ALA A 325 -82.87 18.63 36.75
N SER A 326 -82.71 18.63 35.42
CA SER A 326 -83.56 19.41 34.52
C SER A 326 -85.01 18.89 34.40
N CYS A 327 -85.28 17.64 34.77
CA CYS A 327 -86.64 17.07 34.74
C CYS A 327 -87.44 17.30 36.04
N VAL A 328 -86.82 17.88 37.08
CA VAL A 328 -87.47 18.17 38.38
C VAL A 328 -87.98 19.62 38.46
N HIS A 329 -87.76 20.43 37.41
CA HIS A 329 -88.18 21.84 37.32
C HIS A 329 -89.17 22.07 36.15
N LYS A 330 -90.04 21.07 35.92
CA LYS A 330 -91.24 21.13 35.08
C LYS A 330 -92.37 20.44 35.82
#